data_AF-A0A1Y1M300-F1
#
_entry.id   AF-A0A1Y1M300-F1
#
_cell.length_a   1.000
_cell.length_b   1.000
_cell.length_c   1.000
_cell.angle_alpha   90.00
_cell.angle_beta   90.00
_cell.angle_gamma   90.00
#
_symmetry.space_group_name_H-M   'P 1'
#
loop_
_entity.id
_entity.type
_entity.pdbx_description
1 polymer ?
#
loop_
_entity_poly.entity_id
_entity_poly.type
_entity_poly.pdbx_seq_one_letter_code
_entity_poly.pdbx_strand_id
1 'polypeptide(L)'
;TFVEIAKLWFMFCLVWSVCATVNEDGRRKLDAYIREKEGIFPLKDTVYEYFVDVRKKCFSSWEEKLSDNWRYSPGSPFFKIIVPTVDTVRYRCIVETLLAAGYPSLLTGPVGTGKTSTAQSVLSSLDLTRFSVLNVNLSAQTSSINV
;
A
#
# COMPACT_ATOMS: atom_id res chain seq x y z
N THR A 1 -12.80 -11.56 20.46
CA THR A 1 -14.24 -11.29 20.19
C THR A 1 -14.39 -10.41 18.96
N PHE A 2 -15.61 -10.23 18.41
CA PHE A 2 -15.85 -9.34 17.26
C PHE A 2 -15.30 -7.92 17.50
N VAL A 3 -15.49 -7.40 18.72
CA VAL A 3 -15.05 -6.06 19.15
C VAL A 3 -13.54 -5.87 19.00
N GLU A 4 -12.73 -6.87 19.40
CA GLU A 4 -11.27 -6.79 19.28
C GLU A 4 -10.82 -6.70 17.82
N ILE A 5 -11.40 -7.52 16.94
CA ILE A 5 -11.06 -7.52 15.51
C ILE A 5 -11.52 -6.21 14.86
N ALA A 6 -12.71 -5.72 15.21
CA ALA A 6 -13.22 -4.44 14.73
C ALA A 6 -12.29 -3.27 15.14
N LYS A 7 -11.78 -3.29 16.38
CA LYS A 7 -10.81 -2.29 16.86
C LYS A 7 -9.52 -2.31 16.04
N LEU A 8 -8.96 -3.49 15.74
CA LEU A 8 -7.77 -3.61 14.90
C LEU A 8 -7.98 -3.03 13.50
N TRP A 9 -9.08 -3.39 12.85
CA TRP A 9 -9.40 -2.87 11.51
C TRP A 9 -9.69 -1.37 11.53
N PHE A 10 -10.39 -0.87 12.54
CA PHE A 10 -10.61 0.56 12.71
C PHE A 10 -9.28 1.32 12.78
N MET A 11 -8.35 0.85 13.60
CA MET A 11 -7.03 1.48 13.75
C MET A 11 -6.19 1.38 12.47
N PHE A 12 -6.24 0.24 11.77
CA PHE A 12 -5.61 0.09 10.47
C PHE A 12 -6.17 1.10 9.45
N CYS A 13 -7.49 1.22 9.35
CA CYS A 13 -8.14 2.17 8.45
C CYS A 13 -7.80 3.62 8.81
N LEU A 14 -7.74 3.97 10.10
CA LEU A 14 -7.35 5.31 10.55
C LEU A 14 -5.92 5.65 10.10
N VAL A 15 -4.97 4.72 10.31
CA VAL A 15 -3.57 4.88 9.90
C VAL A 15 -3.45 5.10 8.40
N TRP A 16 -4.17 4.30 7.60
CA TRP A 16 -4.08 4.30 6.14
C TRP A 16 -5.04 5.25 5.42
N SER A 17 -5.81 6.05 6.15
CA SER A 17 -6.67 7.10 5.58
C SER A 17 -6.21 8.48 6.01
N VAL A 18 -6.43 8.84 7.28
CA VAL A 18 -6.15 10.18 7.82
C VAL A 18 -4.65 10.34 8.10
N CYS A 19 -4.04 9.35 8.74
CA CYS A 19 -2.64 9.48 9.15
C CYS A 19 -1.65 9.26 8.00
N ALA A 20 -2.11 8.80 6.83
CA ALA A 20 -1.26 8.57 5.67
C ALA A 20 -0.91 9.85 4.90
N THR A 21 -1.60 10.97 5.14
CA THR A 21 -1.48 12.22 4.36
C THR A 21 -0.36 13.14 4.83
N VAL A 22 0.40 12.75 5.85
CA VAL A 22 1.47 13.55 6.44
C VAL A 22 2.84 13.18 5.86
N ASN A 23 3.82 14.07 6.04
CA ASN A 23 5.22 13.81 5.71
C ASN A 23 5.89 12.90 6.76
N GLU A 24 7.17 12.59 6.56
CA GLU A 24 7.94 11.68 7.43
C GLU A 24 8.02 12.13 8.90
N ASP A 25 8.11 13.44 9.15
CA ASP A 25 8.07 13.98 10.51
C ASP A 25 6.69 13.85 11.15
N GLY A 26 5.64 14.09 10.36
CA GLY A 26 4.26 13.87 10.78
C GLY A 26 3.98 12.40 11.09
N ARG A 27 4.52 11.47 10.30
CA ARG A 27 4.39 10.02 10.56
C ARG A 27 4.95 9.66 11.93
N ARG A 28 6.15 10.15 12.27
CA ARG A 28 6.77 9.92 13.59
C ARG A 28 5.93 10.50 14.73
N LYS A 29 5.35 11.69 14.55
CA LYS A 29 4.47 12.31 15.55
C LYS A 29 3.17 11.54 15.73
N LEU A 30 2.53 11.10 14.64
CA LEU A 30 1.30 10.33 14.68
C LEU A 30 1.52 8.92 15.23
N ASP A 31 2.65 8.28 14.90
CA ASP A 31 3.06 7.02 15.51
C ASP A 31 3.11 7.11 17.04
N ALA A 32 3.86 8.09 17.56
CA ALA A 32 3.97 8.32 19.00
C ALA A 32 2.60 8.58 19.64
N TYR A 33 1.79 9.45 19.02
CA TYR A 33 0.45 9.78 19.52
C TYR A 33 -0.48 8.56 19.56
N ILE A 34 -0.53 7.77 18.48
CA ILE A 34 -1.36 6.57 18.41
C ILE A 34 -0.91 5.56 19.46
N ARG A 35 0.40 5.32 19.62
CA ARG A 35 0.94 4.37 20.60
C ARG A 35 0.70 4.80 22.04
N GLU A 36 0.71 6.09 22.33
CA GLU A 36 0.36 6.64 23.65
C GLU A 36 -1.11 6.34 23.99
N LYS A 37 -2.02 6.43 23.01
CA LYS A 37 -3.44 6.15 23.22
C LYS A 37 -3.80 4.68 23.14
N GLU A 38 -3.07 3.91 22.32
CA GLU A 38 -3.41 2.53 21.96
C GLU A 38 -2.17 1.63 21.93
N GLY A 39 -2.02 0.79 22.97
CA GLY A 39 -0.91 -0.17 23.11
C GLY A 39 -1.05 -1.46 22.29
N ILE A 40 -1.74 -1.43 21.15
CA ILE A 40 -2.07 -2.64 20.35
C ILE A 40 -1.05 -2.95 19.25
N PHE A 41 -0.14 -2.02 18.95
CA PHE A 41 0.90 -2.18 17.92
C PHE A 41 2.20 -2.74 18.52
N PRO A 42 2.92 -3.64 17.84
CA PRO A 42 4.24 -4.09 18.30
C PRO A 42 5.25 -2.94 18.41
N LEU A 43 6.21 -3.04 19.34
CA LEU A 43 7.11 -1.93 19.72
C LEU A 43 8.18 -1.59 18.68
N LYS A 44 8.48 -2.50 17.75
CA LYS A 44 9.47 -2.27 16.69
C LYS A 44 8.89 -1.31 15.64
N ASP A 45 9.72 -0.45 15.05
CA ASP A 45 9.35 0.45 13.95
C ASP A 45 8.08 1.29 14.24
N THR A 46 7.42 1.83 13.22
CA THR A 46 6.22 2.67 13.38
C THR A 46 4.94 1.89 13.13
N VAL A 47 3.78 2.44 13.50
CA VAL A 47 2.46 1.86 13.21
C VAL A 47 2.22 1.58 11.72
N TYR A 48 2.95 2.26 10.83
CA TYR A 48 2.87 2.06 9.38
C TYR A 48 3.54 0.75 8.92
N GLU A 49 4.37 0.11 9.75
CA GLU A 49 5.04 -1.17 9.45
C GLU A 49 4.16 -2.40 9.69
N TYR A 50 2.89 -2.20 10.07
CA TYR A 50 2.00 -3.29 10.43
C TYR A 50 0.71 -3.37 9.61
N PHE A 51 0.20 -4.61 9.48
CA PHE A 51 -1.11 -4.93 8.92
C PHE A 51 -1.91 -5.83 9.87
N VAL A 52 -3.23 -5.89 9.70
CA VAL A 52 -4.09 -6.77 10.50
C VAL A 52 -3.98 -8.22 9.99
N ASP A 53 -3.40 -9.11 10.79
CA ASP A 53 -3.48 -10.55 10.55
C ASP A 53 -4.78 -11.07 11.17
N VAL A 54 -5.75 -11.41 10.32
CA VAL A 54 -7.07 -11.90 10.73
C VAL A 54 -7.00 -13.25 11.45
N ARG A 55 -6.01 -14.09 11.12
CA ARG A 55 -5.83 -15.41 11.74
C ARG A 55 -5.23 -15.28 13.13
N LYS A 56 -4.17 -14.47 13.27
CA LYS A 56 -3.52 -14.19 14.55
C LYS A 56 -4.30 -13.20 15.43
N LYS A 57 -5.24 -12.46 14.84
CA LYS A 57 -6.03 -11.38 15.48
C LYS A 57 -5.12 -10.33 16.13
N CYS A 58 -4.08 -9.93 15.41
CA CYS A 58 -3.12 -8.93 15.87
C CYS A 58 -2.53 -8.13 14.69
N PHE A 59 -1.75 -7.10 15.01
CA PHE A 59 -0.89 -6.44 14.04
C PHE A 59 0.37 -7.28 13.78
N SER A 60 0.62 -7.63 12.51
CA SER A 60 1.81 -8.36 12.05
C SER A 60 2.62 -7.49 11.10
N SER A 61 3.95 -7.70 11.03
CA SER A 61 4.84 -6.85 10.25
C SER A 61 4.64 -7.08 8.76
N TRP A 62 4.61 -6.01 7.94
CA TRP A 62 4.60 -6.13 6.48
C TRP A 62 5.83 -6.90 5.94
N GLU A 63 6.94 -6.94 6.68
CA GLU A 63 8.11 -7.77 6.35
C GLU A 63 7.73 -9.26 6.23
N GLU A 64 6.77 -9.75 7.04
CA GLU A 64 6.31 -11.15 6.98
C GLU A 64 5.60 -11.51 5.66
N LYS A 65 5.20 -10.51 4.87
CA LYS A 65 4.64 -10.73 3.53
C LYS A 65 5.70 -10.77 2.43
N LEU A 66 6.96 -10.48 2.75
CA LEU A 66 8.05 -10.67 1.80
C LEU A 66 8.46 -12.14 1.81
N SER A 67 8.66 -12.69 0.61
CA SER A 67 9.15 -14.05 0.44
C SER A 67 10.67 -14.05 0.48
N ASP A 68 11.26 -14.74 1.46
CA ASP A 68 12.72 -14.96 1.53
C ASP A 68 13.28 -15.67 0.29
N ASN A 69 12.43 -16.41 -0.42
CA ASN A 69 12.79 -17.15 -1.63
C ASN A 69 12.52 -16.37 -2.93
N TRP A 70 12.29 -15.06 -2.87
CA TRP A 70 12.02 -14.29 -4.08
C TRP A 70 13.20 -14.35 -5.07
N ARG A 71 12.91 -14.73 -6.31
CA ARG A 71 13.86 -14.74 -7.43
C ARG A 71 13.19 -14.19 -8.67
N TYR A 72 13.92 -13.40 -9.45
CA TYR A 72 13.47 -13.00 -10.77
C TYR A 72 13.63 -14.17 -11.75
N SER A 73 12.78 -14.22 -12.78
CA SER A 73 12.90 -15.24 -13.83
C SER A 73 14.11 -14.94 -14.71
N PRO A 74 15.06 -15.88 -14.88
CA PRO A 74 16.16 -15.73 -15.84
C PRO A 74 15.61 -15.41 -17.23
N GLY A 75 16.20 -14.42 -17.91
CA GLY A 75 15.73 -13.95 -19.24
C GLY A 75 14.66 -12.86 -19.21
N SER A 76 14.16 -12.46 -18.04
CA SER A 76 13.26 -11.30 -17.94
C SER A 76 14.00 -10.01 -18.32
N PRO A 77 13.44 -9.15 -19.20
CA PRO A 77 14.02 -7.85 -19.46
C PRO A 77 14.15 -7.05 -18.17
N PHE A 78 15.28 -6.36 -17.97
CA PHE A 78 15.58 -5.63 -16.74
C PHE A 78 14.44 -4.69 -16.29
N PHE A 79 13.84 -3.97 -17.24
CA PHE A 79 12.74 -3.05 -16.98
C PHE A 79 11.42 -3.70 -16.51
N LYS A 80 11.28 -5.03 -16.62
CA LYS A 80 10.13 -5.79 -16.12
C LYS A 80 10.36 -6.43 -14.74
N ILE A 81 11.59 -6.40 -14.23
CA ILE A 81 11.91 -7.00 -12.94
C ILE A 81 11.43 -6.06 -11.83
N ILE A 82 10.41 -6.47 -11.09
CA ILE A 82 9.90 -5.76 -9.91
C ILE A 82 10.31 -6.56 -8.68
N VAL A 83 11.21 -5.98 -7.87
CA VAL A 83 11.59 -6.53 -6.57
C VAL A 83 10.52 -6.17 -5.55
N PRO A 84 9.87 -7.15 -4.89
CA PRO A 84 8.95 -6.86 -3.80
C PRO A 84 9.70 -6.24 -2.63
N THR A 85 9.29 -5.04 -2.27
CA THR A 85 9.69 -4.36 -1.03
C THR A 85 8.48 -4.21 -0.11
N VAL A 86 8.73 -3.92 1.17
CA VAL A 86 7.67 -3.62 2.16
C VAL A 86 6.70 -2.57 1.61
N ASP A 87 7.22 -1.50 1.03
CA ASP A 87 6.41 -0.44 0.43
C ASP A 87 5.52 -0.95 -0.71
N THR A 88 6.07 -1.72 -1.66
CA THR A 88 5.27 -2.23 -2.78
C THR A 88 4.15 -3.14 -2.31
N VAL A 89 4.39 -4.02 -1.33
CA VAL A 89 3.38 -4.95 -0.81
C VAL A 89 2.28 -4.21 -0.06
N ARG A 90 2.67 -3.27 0.80
CA ARG A 90 1.78 -2.42 1.59
C ARG A 90 0.87 -1.56 0.69
N TYR A 91 1.44 -0.78 -0.22
CA TYR A 91 0.66 0.08 -1.11
C TYR A 91 -0.19 -0.74 -2.09
N ARG A 92 0.33 -1.86 -2.59
CA ARG A 92 -0.45 -2.80 -3.39
C ARG A 92 -1.71 -3.26 -2.65
N CYS A 93 -1.58 -3.69 -1.40
CA CYS A 93 -2.72 -4.14 -0.58
C CYS A 93 -3.82 -3.06 -0.48
N ILE A 94 -3.44 -1.80 -0.25
CA ILE A 94 -4.38 -0.69 -0.09
C ILE A 94 -5.06 -0.38 -1.44
N VAL A 95 -4.29 -0.22 -2.51
CA VAL A 95 -4.82 0.12 -3.84
C VAL A 95 -5.68 -1.00 -4.39
N GLU A 96 -5.27 -2.27 -4.26
CA GLU A 96 -6.10 -3.42 -4.66
C GLU A 96 -7.44 -3.43 -3.92
N THR A 97 -7.42 -3.17 -2.62
CA THR A 97 -8.65 -3.15 -1.80
C THR A 97 -9.60 -2.03 -2.24
N LEU A 98 -9.08 -0.83 -2.46
CA LEU A 98 -9.89 0.31 -2.89
C LEU A 98 -10.45 0.11 -4.31
N LEU A 99 -9.63 -0.36 -5.25
CA LEU A 99 -10.06 -0.61 -6.63
C LEU A 99 -11.09 -1.76 -6.71
N ALA A 100 -10.91 -2.83 -5.93
CA ALA A 100 -11.89 -3.93 -5.86
C ALA A 100 -13.26 -3.46 -5.36
N ALA A 101 -13.28 -2.43 -4.50
CA ALA A 101 -14.48 -1.77 -4.01
C ALA A 101 -14.98 -0.62 -4.91
N GLY A 102 -14.33 -0.36 -6.05
CA GLY A 102 -14.73 0.67 -7.01
C GLY A 102 -14.30 2.10 -6.65
N TYR A 103 -13.39 2.27 -5.69
CA TYR A 103 -12.89 3.57 -5.29
C TYR A 103 -11.61 3.95 -6.05
N PRO A 104 -11.57 5.13 -6.71
CA PRO A 104 -10.37 5.61 -7.37
C PRO A 104 -9.26 5.90 -6.35
N SER A 105 -8.02 5.59 -6.73
CA SER A 105 -6.84 5.72 -5.85
C SER A 105 -5.75 6.55 -6.53
N LEU A 106 -5.13 7.46 -5.77
CA LEU A 106 -4.01 8.28 -6.22
C LEU A 106 -2.75 7.92 -5.42
N LEU A 107 -1.69 7.53 -6.14
CA LEU A 107 -0.37 7.31 -5.55
C LEU A 107 0.49 8.57 -5.69
N THR A 108 0.85 9.20 -4.58
CA THR A 108 1.67 10.41 -4.54
C THR A 108 3.06 10.14 -3.94
N GLY A 109 4.06 10.91 -4.34
CA GLY A 109 5.40 10.85 -3.76
C GLY A 109 6.51 11.23 -4.75
N PRO A 110 7.77 11.36 -4.27
CA PRO A 110 8.91 11.81 -5.09
C PRO A 110 9.17 10.95 -6.33
N VAL A 111 9.86 11.48 -7.33
CA VAL A 111 10.26 10.71 -8.53
C VAL A 111 11.14 9.52 -8.11
N GLY A 112 10.99 8.38 -8.78
CA GLY A 112 11.82 7.19 -8.51
C GLY A 112 11.36 6.30 -7.35
N THR A 113 10.27 6.61 -6.65
CA THR A 113 9.80 5.81 -5.50
C THR A 113 8.90 4.61 -5.86
N GLY A 114 9.02 4.07 -7.07
CA GLY A 114 8.30 2.85 -7.47
C GLY A 114 6.77 2.97 -7.59
N LYS A 115 6.20 4.20 -7.60
CA LYS A 115 4.74 4.42 -7.74
C LYS A 115 4.17 3.80 -9.01
N THR A 116 4.77 4.09 -10.16
CA THR A 116 4.33 3.56 -11.46
C THR A 116 4.42 2.03 -11.49
N SER A 117 5.50 1.46 -10.96
CA SER A 117 5.68 0.01 -10.87
C SER A 117 4.61 -0.63 -9.97
N THR A 118 4.29 0.00 -8.84
CA THR A 118 3.22 -0.46 -7.93
C THR A 118 1.86 -0.41 -8.63
N ALA A 119 1.52 0.71 -9.28
CA ALA A 119 0.27 0.83 -10.04
C ALA A 119 0.16 -0.22 -11.15
N GLN A 120 1.21 -0.41 -11.95
CA GLN A 120 1.24 -1.44 -12.99
C GLN A 120 1.10 -2.85 -12.41
N SER A 121 1.76 -3.13 -11.28
CA SER A 121 1.67 -4.41 -10.59
C SER A 121 0.25 -4.71 -10.13
N VAL A 122 -0.47 -3.72 -9.60
CA VAL A 122 -1.88 -3.83 -9.20
C VAL A 122 -2.78 -4.00 -10.42
N LEU A 123 -2.62 -3.18 -11.45
CA LEU A 123 -3.43 -3.26 -12.67
C LEU A 123 -3.27 -4.62 -13.38
N SER A 124 -2.08 -5.20 -13.33
CA SER A 124 -1.79 -6.51 -13.92
C SER A 124 -2.41 -7.69 -13.17
N SER A 125 -2.85 -7.52 -11.91
CA SER A 125 -3.57 -8.54 -11.13
C SER A 125 -5.09 -8.38 -11.16
N LEU A 126 -5.61 -7.33 -11.80
CA LEU A 126 -7.05 -7.15 -11.92
C LEU A 126 -7.67 -8.17 -12.88
N ASP A 127 -8.91 -8.54 -12.59
CA ASP A 127 -9.71 -9.42 -13.44
C ASP A 127 -10.08 -8.73 -14.76
N LEU A 128 -9.48 -9.20 -15.86
CA LEU A 128 -9.68 -8.64 -17.20
C LEU A 128 -11.12 -8.80 -17.74
N THR A 129 -11.95 -9.64 -17.11
CA THR A 129 -13.38 -9.72 -17.47
C THR A 129 -14.19 -8.56 -16.89
N ARG A 130 -13.68 -7.92 -15.83
CA ARG A 130 -14.33 -6.82 -15.10
C ARG A 130 -13.67 -5.47 -15.36
N PHE A 131 -12.37 -5.47 -15.67
CA PHE A 131 -11.56 -4.27 -15.79
C PHE A 131 -10.92 -4.17 -17.16
N SER A 132 -10.95 -2.97 -17.73
CA SER A 132 -10.14 -2.58 -18.89
C SER A 132 -9.14 -1.51 -18.47
N VAL A 133 -7.93 -1.58 -19.00
CA VAL A 133 -6.83 -0.69 -18.62
C VAL A 133 -6.54 0.27 -19.78
N LEU A 134 -6.78 1.55 -19.56
CA LEU A 134 -6.33 2.63 -20.43
C LEU A 134 -5.19 3.39 -19.75
N ASN A 135 -4.02 3.42 -20.37
CA ASN A 135 -2.88 4.19 -19.88
C ASN A 135 -2.86 5.56 -20.58
N VAL A 136 -2.99 6.63 -19.80
CA VAL A 136 -2.88 8.02 -20.29
C VAL A 136 -1.68 8.67 -19.59
N ASN A 137 -0.70 9.10 -20.38
CA ASN A 137 0.45 9.84 -19.87
C ASN A 137 0.21 11.34 -20.04
N LEU A 138 0.20 12.07 -18.92
CA LEU A 138 0.02 13.52 -18.91
C LEU A 138 1.39 14.22 -18.98
N SER A 139 1.47 15.27 -19.79
CA SER A 139 2.62 16.16 -19.92
C SER A 139 2.18 17.62 -19.78
N ALA A 140 3.12 18.56 -19.81
CA ALA A 140 2.82 20.00 -19.82
C ALA A 140 1.99 20.46 -21.04
N GLN A 141 1.95 19.65 -22.12
CA GLN A 141 1.15 19.93 -23.31
C GLN A 141 -0.22 19.23 -23.31
N THR A 142 -0.52 18.46 -22.27
CA THR A 142 -1.82 17.80 -22.13
C THR A 142 -2.85 18.80 -21.60
N SER A 143 -4.01 18.82 -22.23
CA SER A 143 -5.14 19.72 -22.00
C SER A 143 -6.43 18.91 -21.89
N SER A 144 -7.52 19.54 -21.46
CA SER A 144 -8.82 18.85 -21.40
C SER A 144 -9.39 18.44 -22.77
N ILE A 145 -8.84 18.95 -23.88
CA ILE A 145 -9.33 18.70 -25.24
C ILE A 145 -8.65 17.47 -25.88
N ASN A 146 -7.44 17.12 -25.43
CA ASN A 146 -6.61 16.08 -26.03
C ASN A 146 -6.40 14.86 -25.12
N VAL A 147 -7.32 14.66 -24.16
CA VAL A 147 -7.45 13.47 -23.30
C VAL A 147 -8.80 12.81 -23.56
#